data_AF-A0AAU7AGI9-F1
#
_entry.id   AF-A0AAU7AGI9-F1
#
_cell.length_a   1.000
_cell.length_b   1.000
_cell.length_c   1.000
_cell.angle_alpha   90.00
_cell.angle_beta   90.00
_cell.angle_gamma   90.00
#
_symmetry.space_group_name_H-M   'P 1'
#
loop_
_entity.id
_entity.type
_entity.pdbx_description
1 polymer ?
#
loop_
_entity_poly.entity_id
_entity_poly.type
_entity_poly.pdbx_seq_one_letter_code
_entity_poly.pdbx_strand_id
1 'polypeptide(L)'
;MKARFFAIALLLPGYLAAETPLSAIDWLDEQRLGLVTEPGQNPIKPSEPPVSSSVNRPDIEVSTLSEIQSDSVGLLPPSVTGFPLTMWHNSSTKDLVTLLGNVPVSHNPAIQSLTLRVLLAEGDAPSDSEGKFTFFAARLKKLIDYGAIDPALALVERAAPLPAPLVPLLFDLSLLSDTLQPACDQVLQLGPSYPHDDARIYCLARRGDWLTATLMLDTTSALGTISARKTALIQLFLEDEAFDTLAIQLPPSSAPTPLEFRLYEAIGEPLTAASLPRAFAVSDLSGEHGWKAQLQAAERLIEFGALGDNRFLGIYTDNEPAASGGIWDRISVIQNLDQALLDENGSAIALNLVEAWQLLGETPLAAPIARIFSARLLSAELSGGGAQLAAKIALLSPSYETAAQIISPMSEQDAFLVSIATGDFSTFSPKSEFEKTIQDAFNDPRVPYSVNQLMSQGKLGEVILNAMIQFEKGASGDLQDLLEALSTLRLIGLEDTARRATLALVLLAN
;
A
#
# COMPACT_ATOMS: atom_id res chain seq x y z
N MET A 1 77.89 2.33 -38.55
CA MET A 1 78.53 1.15 -37.93
C MET A 1 78.30 1.21 -36.42
N LYS A 2 77.80 0.13 -35.81
CA LYS A 2 77.56 -0.13 -34.37
C LYS A 2 76.33 0.58 -33.75
N ALA A 3 75.17 -0.08 -33.69
CA ALA A 3 74.76 -1.16 -32.78
C ALA A 3 74.17 -0.62 -31.46
N ARG A 4 72.86 -0.78 -31.28
CA ARG A 4 72.23 -0.89 -29.96
C ARG A 4 71.18 -2.00 -30.01
N PHE A 5 71.56 -3.11 -29.39
CA PHE A 5 70.73 -4.25 -29.01
C PHE A 5 69.63 -3.78 -28.05
N PHE A 6 68.39 -4.20 -28.29
CA PHE A 6 67.38 -4.27 -27.23
C PHE A 6 66.91 -5.73 -27.14
N ALA A 7 67.14 -6.32 -25.97
CA ALA A 7 66.88 -7.70 -25.66
C ALA A 7 65.37 -7.94 -25.48
N ILE A 8 64.85 -8.95 -26.16
CA ILE A 8 63.48 -9.45 -26.00
C ILE A 8 63.51 -10.49 -24.87
N ALA A 9 62.83 -10.18 -23.75
CA ALA A 9 62.66 -11.11 -22.64
C ALA A 9 61.47 -12.05 -22.93
N LEU A 10 61.76 -13.34 -23.09
CA LEU A 10 60.77 -14.42 -23.12
C LEU A 10 60.24 -14.67 -21.69
N LEU A 11 58.94 -14.51 -21.49
CA LEU A 11 58.23 -14.95 -20.28
C LEU A 11 57.49 -16.27 -20.57
N LEU A 12 57.87 -17.32 -19.84
CA LEU A 12 57.18 -18.62 -19.78
C LEU A 12 55.94 -18.52 -18.87
N PRO A 13 54.79 -19.13 -19.20
CA PRO A 13 53.65 -19.19 -18.30
C PRO A 13 53.89 -20.25 -17.22
N GLY A 14 53.86 -19.84 -15.95
CA GLY A 14 53.83 -20.73 -14.79
C GLY A 14 52.41 -21.24 -14.54
N TYR A 15 52.28 -22.54 -14.28
CA TYR A 15 51.03 -23.14 -13.83
C TYR A 15 50.73 -22.66 -12.40
N LEU A 16 49.61 -21.96 -12.21
CA LEU A 16 49.04 -21.69 -10.89
C LEU A 16 48.12 -22.86 -10.52
N ALA A 17 48.48 -23.61 -9.48
CA ALA A 17 47.55 -24.49 -8.79
C ALA A 17 46.65 -23.62 -7.89
N ALA A 18 45.34 -23.78 -8.00
CA ALA A 18 44.40 -23.12 -7.11
C ALA A 18 44.53 -23.71 -5.70
N GLU A 19 44.89 -22.88 -4.72
CA GLU A 19 44.75 -23.22 -3.30
C GLU A 19 43.25 -23.33 -2.96
N THR A 20 42.87 -24.43 -2.32
CA THR A 20 41.53 -24.62 -1.76
C THR A 20 41.28 -23.55 -0.68
N PRO A 21 40.13 -22.86 -0.68
CA PRO A 21 39.84 -21.87 0.35
C PRO A 21 39.81 -22.54 1.74
N LEU A 22 40.61 -22.01 2.65
CA LEU A 22 40.60 -22.38 4.07
C LEU A 22 39.21 -22.09 4.64
N SER A 23 38.47 -23.14 4.99
CA SER A 23 37.21 -23.01 5.72
C SER A 23 37.49 -22.49 7.12
N ALA A 24 36.80 -21.41 7.51
CA ALA A 24 37.02 -20.70 8.78
C ALA A 24 36.56 -21.47 10.03
N ILE A 25 36.12 -22.73 9.91
CA ILE A 25 35.52 -23.50 11.00
C ILE A 25 35.85 -25.00 10.85
N ASP A 26 36.90 -25.45 11.55
CA ASP A 26 37.43 -26.83 11.49
C ASP A 26 36.48 -27.92 12.06
N TRP A 27 35.50 -27.58 12.91
CA TRP A 27 34.63 -28.58 13.54
C TRP A 27 33.43 -29.02 12.69
N LEU A 28 33.17 -28.33 11.56
CA LEU A 28 32.06 -28.64 10.65
C LEU A 28 32.39 -29.76 9.65
N ASP A 29 33.67 -30.12 9.48
CA ASP A 29 34.10 -31.20 8.59
C ASP A 29 34.13 -32.58 9.27
N GLU A 30 34.27 -32.64 10.61
CA GLU A 30 34.28 -33.93 11.34
C GLU A 30 32.92 -34.63 11.34
N GLN A 31 31.81 -33.93 11.07
CA GLN A 31 30.48 -34.54 10.99
C GLN A 31 30.09 -35.07 9.60
N ARG A 32 30.93 -34.87 8.57
CA ARG A 32 30.66 -35.34 7.19
C ARG A 32 31.36 -36.65 6.80
N LEU A 33 32.10 -37.27 7.72
CA LEU A 33 32.70 -38.60 7.56
C LEU A 33 31.91 -39.68 8.33
N GLY A 34 30.59 -39.66 8.20
CA GLY A 34 29.73 -40.79 8.56
C GLY A 34 29.46 -41.63 7.31
N LEU A 35 30.13 -42.78 7.20
CA LEU A 35 29.92 -43.79 6.16
C LEU A 35 28.44 -44.15 6.02
N VAL A 36 27.84 -43.84 4.86
CA VAL A 36 26.56 -44.39 4.44
C VAL A 36 26.74 -45.89 4.28
N THR A 37 26.22 -46.66 5.23
CA THR A 37 26.16 -48.13 5.17
C THR A 37 24.74 -48.53 4.78
N GLU A 38 24.64 -49.41 3.78
CA GLU A 38 23.38 -49.97 3.28
C GLU A 38 22.58 -50.65 4.41
N PRO A 39 21.23 -50.56 4.42
CA PRO A 39 20.42 -51.18 5.47
C PRO A 39 20.27 -52.68 5.19
N GLY A 40 21.19 -53.47 5.75
CA GLY A 40 21.14 -54.92 5.65
C GLY A 40 21.93 -55.59 6.74
N GLN A 41 21.45 -55.57 7.99
CA GLN A 41 21.68 -56.61 9.01
C GLN A 41 20.93 -56.31 10.32
N ASN A 42 20.21 -57.32 10.81
CA ASN A 42 19.51 -57.31 12.10
C ASN A 42 20.49 -57.14 13.28
N PRO A 43 20.34 -56.13 14.15
CA PRO A 43 21.05 -56.09 15.42
C PRO A 43 20.38 -57.04 16.43
N ILE A 44 21.20 -57.91 17.02
CA ILE A 44 20.82 -58.76 18.16
C ILE A 44 20.50 -57.85 19.36
N LYS A 45 19.24 -57.88 19.82
CA LYS A 45 18.79 -57.18 21.04
C LYS A 45 19.38 -57.82 22.30
N PRO A 46 19.92 -57.05 23.26
CA PRO A 46 20.05 -57.49 24.64
C PRO A 46 18.65 -57.77 25.21
N SER A 47 18.48 -58.93 25.84
CA SER A 47 17.23 -59.30 26.53
C SER A 47 17.25 -58.68 27.92
N GLU A 48 16.53 -57.56 28.07
CA GLU A 48 16.23 -56.95 29.36
C GLU A 48 14.71 -57.07 29.59
N PRO A 49 14.26 -57.53 30.78
CA PRO A 49 12.83 -57.73 31.03
C PRO A 49 12.08 -56.39 31.11
N PRO A 50 10.84 -56.30 30.59
CA PRO A 50 10.13 -55.04 30.46
C PRO A 50 9.65 -54.53 31.84
N VAL A 51 9.98 -53.28 32.16
CA VAL A 51 9.54 -52.59 33.40
C VAL A 51 8.23 -51.80 33.24
N SER A 52 7.49 -51.96 32.14
CA SER A 52 6.12 -51.47 32.01
C SER A 52 5.32 -52.23 30.94
N SER A 53 4.05 -52.52 31.23
CA SER A 53 3.16 -53.33 30.38
C SER A 53 2.18 -52.50 29.53
N SER A 54 2.34 -51.17 29.46
CA SER A 54 1.49 -50.32 28.62
C SER A 54 2.13 -48.97 28.33
N VAL A 55 2.53 -48.75 27.07
CA VAL A 55 2.78 -47.42 26.52
C VAL A 55 1.59 -47.10 25.63
N ASN A 56 0.71 -46.22 26.10
CA ASN A 56 -0.33 -45.65 25.26
C ASN A 56 0.34 -44.57 24.40
N ARG A 57 0.72 -44.91 23.17
CA ARG A 57 1.25 -43.95 22.21
C ARG A 57 0.04 -43.29 21.55
N PRO A 58 -0.24 -41.99 21.76
CA PRO A 58 -1.24 -41.33 20.95
C PRO A 58 -0.81 -41.43 19.48
N ASP A 59 -1.75 -41.77 18.60
CA ASP A 59 -1.53 -41.64 17.16
C ASP A 59 -1.18 -40.17 16.89
N ILE A 60 0.07 -39.95 16.50
CA ILE A 60 0.49 -38.66 15.98
C ILE A 60 0.00 -38.65 14.54
N GLU A 61 -1.17 -38.07 14.31
CA GLU A 61 -1.54 -37.58 12.98
C GLU A 61 -0.51 -36.51 12.60
N VAL A 62 0.45 -36.90 11.79
CA VAL A 62 1.30 -35.96 11.06
C VAL A 62 0.45 -35.44 9.92
N SER A 63 -0.24 -34.32 10.15
CA SER A 63 -0.64 -33.48 9.02
C SER A 63 0.64 -32.93 8.41
N THR A 64 0.82 -33.09 7.11
CA THR A 64 1.76 -32.25 6.36
C THR A 64 1.39 -30.81 6.70
N LEU A 65 2.36 -29.99 7.10
CA LEU A 65 2.15 -28.55 7.28
C LEU A 65 1.38 -28.07 6.04
N SER A 66 0.11 -27.68 6.23
CA SER A 66 -0.74 -27.28 5.11
C SER A 66 0.07 -26.30 4.28
N GLU A 67 0.19 -26.59 2.98
CA GLU A 67 0.72 -25.63 2.01
C GLU A 67 0.12 -24.27 2.37
N ILE A 68 0.94 -23.30 2.75
CA ILE A 68 0.48 -21.95 3.06
C ILE A 68 -0.35 -21.56 1.84
N GLN A 69 -1.68 -21.53 1.98
CA GLN A 69 -2.54 -21.17 0.87
C GLN A 69 -2.13 -19.75 0.52
N SER A 70 -1.50 -19.56 -0.64
CA SER A 70 -0.96 -18.27 -1.09
C SER A 70 -2.02 -17.16 -1.16
N ASP A 71 -3.30 -17.55 -1.06
CA ASP A 71 -4.47 -16.68 -1.02
C ASP A 71 -4.77 -16.10 0.39
N SER A 72 -4.12 -16.61 1.44
CA SER A 72 -4.26 -16.13 2.84
C SER A 72 -3.19 -15.11 3.24
N VAL A 73 -2.45 -14.60 2.25
CA VAL A 73 -1.31 -13.71 2.46
C VAL A 73 -1.76 -12.31 2.89
N GLY A 74 -1.01 -11.74 3.84
CA GLY A 74 -1.13 -10.35 4.30
C GLY A 74 0.20 -9.84 4.81
N LEU A 75 0.45 -8.53 4.76
CA LEU A 75 1.69 -7.93 5.27
C LEU A 75 1.63 -7.64 6.77
N LEU A 76 0.42 -7.57 7.34
CA LEU A 76 0.20 -7.16 8.72
C LEU A 76 -0.44 -8.31 9.53
N PRO A 77 0.24 -8.85 10.56
CA PRO A 77 -0.30 -9.94 11.37
C PRO A 77 -1.41 -9.46 12.32
N PRO A 78 -2.22 -10.37 12.88
CA PRO A 78 -3.27 -10.06 13.85
C PRO A 78 -2.80 -9.22 15.06
N SER A 79 -1.57 -9.40 15.51
CA SER A 79 -1.00 -8.63 16.63
C SER A 79 -0.81 -7.13 16.32
N VAL A 80 -0.75 -6.76 15.04
CA VAL A 80 -0.64 -5.38 14.57
C VAL A 80 -2.00 -4.82 14.17
N THR A 81 -2.82 -5.63 13.48
CA THR A 81 -4.10 -5.16 12.94
C THR A 81 -5.24 -5.20 13.95
N GLY A 82 -5.18 -6.12 14.91
CA GLY A 82 -6.29 -6.48 15.80
C GLY A 82 -7.36 -7.37 15.13
N PHE A 83 -7.18 -7.77 13.86
CA PHE A 83 -8.15 -8.60 13.14
C PHE A 83 -7.82 -10.10 13.27
N PRO A 84 -8.84 -10.96 13.50
CA PRO A 84 -8.64 -12.41 13.51
C PRO A 84 -8.35 -12.93 12.10
N LEU A 85 -7.58 -14.02 12.01
CA LEU A 85 -7.28 -14.68 10.72
C LEU A 85 -8.55 -15.11 9.98
N THR A 86 -9.61 -15.48 10.71
CA THR A 86 -10.88 -15.94 10.13
C THR A 86 -11.75 -14.80 9.56
N MET A 87 -11.26 -13.55 9.50
CA MET A 87 -12.08 -12.39 9.14
C MET A 87 -12.74 -12.49 7.75
N TRP A 88 -12.13 -13.21 6.81
CA TRP A 88 -12.66 -13.44 5.45
C TRP A 88 -13.25 -14.83 5.25
N HIS A 89 -12.82 -15.81 6.06
CA HIS A 89 -13.05 -17.24 5.82
C HIS A 89 -14.52 -17.63 5.65
N ASN A 90 -15.39 -17.10 6.50
CA ASN A 90 -16.82 -17.44 6.53
C ASN A 90 -17.66 -16.64 5.53
N SER A 91 -17.07 -15.66 4.85
CA SER A 91 -17.72 -14.85 3.83
C SER A 91 -17.61 -15.52 2.46
N SER A 92 -18.52 -15.19 1.55
CA SER A 92 -18.39 -15.66 0.16
C SER A 92 -17.43 -14.74 -0.60
N THR A 93 -16.66 -15.30 -1.53
CA THR A 93 -15.77 -14.52 -2.41
C THR A 93 -16.56 -13.45 -3.17
N LYS A 94 -17.78 -13.78 -3.63
CA LYS A 94 -18.63 -12.85 -4.38
C LYS A 94 -19.05 -11.63 -3.55
N ASP A 95 -19.46 -11.83 -2.30
CA ASP A 95 -19.92 -10.75 -1.43
C ASP A 95 -18.76 -9.83 -1.08
N LEU A 96 -17.60 -10.39 -0.72
CA LEU A 96 -16.40 -9.61 -0.41
C LEU A 96 -15.89 -8.81 -1.60
N VAL A 97 -15.82 -9.40 -2.79
CA VAL A 97 -15.43 -8.70 -4.02
C VAL A 97 -16.41 -7.56 -4.34
N THR A 98 -17.71 -7.80 -4.15
CA THR A 98 -18.75 -6.78 -4.35
C THR A 98 -18.61 -5.63 -3.36
N LEU A 99 -18.50 -5.93 -2.07
CA LEU A 99 -18.31 -4.94 -1.02
C LEU A 99 -17.04 -4.14 -1.25
N LEU A 100 -15.93 -4.81 -1.53
CA LEU A 100 -14.68 -4.12 -1.77
C LEU A 100 -14.75 -3.23 -3.02
N GLY A 101 -15.41 -3.68 -4.08
CA GLY A 101 -15.70 -2.84 -5.25
C GLY A 101 -16.46 -1.56 -4.89
N ASN A 102 -17.42 -1.66 -3.96
CA ASN A 102 -18.28 -0.56 -3.53
C ASN A 102 -17.67 0.35 -2.45
N VAL A 103 -16.61 -0.07 -1.74
CA VAL A 103 -15.88 0.81 -0.81
C VAL A 103 -15.24 1.94 -1.63
N PRO A 104 -15.68 3.20 -1.44
CA PRO A 104 -15.09 4.31 -2.15
C PRO A 104 -13.67 4.58 -1.63
N VAL A 105 -12.89 5.31 -2.43
CA VAL A 105 -11.60 5.83 -1.94
C VAL A 105 -11.91 7.01 -1.02
N SER A 106 -11.70 6.79 0.28
CA SER A 106 -12.07 7.74 1.33
C SER A 106 -11.07 8.89 1.40
N HIS A 107 -11.60 10.12 1.55
CA HIS A 107 -10.80 11.30 1.92
C HIS A 107 -10.73 11.46 3.45
N ASN A 108 -11.47 10.65 4.21
CA ASN A 108 -11.37 10.63 5.66
C ASN A 108 -10.14 9.81 6.07
N PRO A 109 -9.12 10.43 6.72
CA PRO A 109 -7.84 9.78 7.01
C PRO A 109 -7.97 8.55 7.91
N ALA A 110 -8.97 8.49 8.79
CA ALA A 110 -9.18 7.35 9.68
C ALA A 110 -9.79 6.15 8.93
N ILE A 111 -10.78 6.40 8.06
CA ILE A 111 -11.40 5.36 7.23
C ILE A 111 -10.43 4.87 6.16
N GLN A 112 -9.65 5.77 5.56
CA GLN A 112 -8.57 5.46 4.64
C GLN A 112 -7.50 4.59 5.30
N SER A 113 -7.04 4.95 6.51
CA SER A 113 -6.10 4.12 7.29
C SER A 113 -6.68 2.74 7.63
N LEU A 114 -7.96 2.67 8.03
CA LEU A 114 -8.64 1.40 8.29
C LEU A 114 -8.72 0.53 7.03
N THR A 115 -9.03 1.13 5.88
CA THR A 115 -9.12 0.44 4.59
C THR A 115 -7.79 -0.19 4.22
N LEU A 116 -6.69 0.57 4.28
CA LEU A 116 -5.34 0.04 4.03
C LEU A 116 -4.97 -1.06 5.03
N ARG A 117 -5.29 -0.88 6.33
CA ARG A 117 -5.04 -1.90 7.35
C ARG A 117 -5.78 -3.20 7.07
N VAL A 118 -7.04 -3.13 6.66
CA VAL A 118 -7.87 -4.28 6.27
C VAL A 118 -7.32 -4.95 5.00
N LEU A 119 -6.95 -4.15 3.99
CA LEU A 119 -6.40 -4.64 2.72
C LEU A 119 -5.05 -5.32 2.87
N LEU A 120 -4.27 -4.99 3.89
CA LEU A 120 -2.94 -5.54 4.14
C LEU A 120 -2.93 -6.59 5.28
N ALA A 121 -4.06 -6.81 5.95
CA ALA A 121 -4.17 -7.79 7.02
C ALA A 121 -3.94 -9.23 6.52
N GLU A 122 -3.24 -10.02 7.33
CA GLU A 122 -3.21 -11.47 7.18
C GLU A 122 -4.56 -12.07 7.55
N GLY A 123 -5.05 -13.00 6.75
CA GLY A 123 -6.33 -13.64 7.00
C GLY A 123 -6.62 -14.74 6.00
N ASP A 124 -7.23 -15.81 6.51
CA ASP A 124 -7.60 -17.00 5.76
C ASP A 124 -8.55 -16.63 4.62
N ALA A 125 -8.24 -17.10 3.41
CA ALA A 125 -9.08 -16.86 2.24
C ALA A 125 -10.53 -17.35 2.46
N PRO A 126 -11.51 -16.76 1.73
CA PRO A 126 -12.87 -17.27 1.70
C PRO A 126 -12.91 -18.77 1.38
N SER A 127 -13.76 -19.51 2.08
CA SER A 127 -13.86 -20.97 1.93
C SER A 127 -14.23 -21.42 0.50
N ASP A 128 -14.85 -20.54 -0.29
CA ASP A 128 -15.22 -20.77 -1.70
C ASP A 128 -14.19 -20.26 -2.71
N SER A 129 -12.98 -19.84 -2.27
CA SER A 129 -11.95 -19.31 -3.18
C SER A 129 -11.47 -20.36 -4.21
N GLU A 130 -11.37 -21.63 -3.80
CA GLU A 130 -10.98 -22.75 -4.67
C GLU A 130 -9.67 -22.50 -5.46
N GLY A 131 -8.74 -21.70 -4.92
CA GLY A 131 -7.49 -21.34 -5.61
C GLY A 131 -7.67 -20.44 -6.83
N LYS A 132 -8.77 -19.68 -6.92
CA LYS A 132 -9.03 -18.71 -8.01
C LYS A 132 -8.46 -17.32 -7.72
N PHE A 133 -8.05 -17.04 -6.48
CA PHE A 133 -7.42 -15.78 -6.06
C PHE A 133 -8.24 -14.52 -6.38
N THR A 134 -9.55 -14.68 -6.58
CA THR A 134 -10.41 -13.58 -7.06
C THR A 134 -10.56 -12.49 -6.00
N PHE A 135 -10.67 -12.89 -4.73
CA PHE A 135 -10.69 -11.94 -3.61
C PHE A 135 -9.32 -11.25 -3.42
N PHE A 136 -8.22 -11.98 -3.50
CA PHE A 136 -6.87 -11.40 -3.45
C PHE A 136 -6.63 -10.39 -4.59
N ALA A 137 -7.03 -10.73 -5.81
CA ALA A 137 -6.99 -9.80 -6.94
C ALA A 137 -7.84 -8.54 -6.71
N ALA A 138 -8.98 -8.66 -6.01
CA ALA A 138 -9.80 -7.50 -5.65
C ALA A 138 -9.12 -6.61 -4.60
N ARG A 139 -8.45 -7.20 -3.59
CA ARG A 139 -7.64 -6.48 -2.60
C ARG A 139 -6.55 -5.65 -3.28
N LEU A 140 -5.81 -6.28 -4.19
CA LEU A 140 -4.76 -5.62 -4.97
C LEU A 140 -5.30 -4.48 -5.84
N LYS A 141 -6.43 -4.69 -6.54
CA LYS A 141 -7.08 -3.62 -7.32
C LYS A 141 -7.46 -2.42 -6.44
N LYS A 142 -7.99 -2.67 -5.23
CA LYS A 142 -8.30 -1.58 -4.31
C LYS A 142 -7.03 -0.85 -3.83
N LEU A 143 -5.93 -1.55 -3.57
CA LEU A 143 -4.65 -0.91 -3.25
C LEU A 143 -4.17 -0.01 -4.42
N ILE A 144 -4.32 -0.45 -5.66
CA ILE A 144 -4.03 0.35 -6.86
C ILE A 144 -4.93 1.60 -6.93
N ASP A 145 -6.22 1.50 -6.60
CA ASP A 145 -7.13 2.66 -6.54
C ASP A 145 -6.64 3.74 -5.57
N TYR A 146 -6.03 3.34 -4.45
CA TYR A 146 -5.42 4.23 -3.45
C TYR A 146 -4.04 4.76 -3.89
N GLY A 147 -3.44 4.22 -4.96
CA GLY A 147 -2.06 4.50 -5.37
C GLY A 147 -1.02 3.76 -4.52
N ALA A 148 -1.43 2.80 -3.70
CA ALA A 148 -0.56 2.02 -2.82
C ALA A 148 0.16 0.89 -3.59
N ILE A 149 0.98 1.27 -4.57
CA ILE A 149 1.66 0.34 -5.49
C ILE A 149 2.71 -0.49 -4.76
N ASP A 150 3.56 0.11 -3.92
CA ASP A 150 4.59 -0.63 -3.18
C ASP A 150 3.98 -1.66 -2.20
N PRO A 151 2.96 -1.32 -1.38
CA PRO A 151 2.25 -2.33 -0.59
C PRO A 151 1.60 -3.44 -1.42
N ALA A 152 1.04 -3.12 -2.59
CA ALA A 152 0.44 -4.13 -3.48
C ALA A 152 1.50 -5.08 -4.04
N LEU A 153 2.65 -4.56 -4.46
CA LEU A 153 3.79 -5.36 -4.92
C LEU A 153 4.33 -6.25 -3.81
N ALA A 154 4.56 -5.72 -2.61
CA ALA A 154 5.02 -6.51 -1.47
C ALA A 154 4.04 -7.64 -1.11
N LEU A 155 2.73 -7.39 -1.23
CA LEU A 155 1.70 -8.41 -1.00
C LEU A 155 1.77 -9.52 -2.06
N VAL A 156 1.97 -9.15 -3.32
CA VAL A 156 2.16 -10.08 -4.44
C VAL A 156 3.45 -10.91 -4.28
N GLU A 157 4.56 -10.28 -3.90
CA GLU A 157 5.83 -10.95 -3.64
C GLU A 157 5.73 -11.98 -2.52
N ARG A 158 5.01 -11.65 -1.44
CA ARG A 158 4.79 -12.59 -0.32
C ARG A 158 3.88 -13.76 -0.72
N ALA A 159 3.05 -13.60 -1.75
CA ALA A 159 2.22 -14.66 -2.30
C ALA A 159 2.93 -15.51 -3.38
N ALA A 160 4.20 -15.23 -3.69
CA ALA A 160 4.96 -16.00 -4.67
C ALA A 160 5.20 -17.46 -4.21
N PRO A 161 5.18 -18.45 -5.13
CA PRO A 161 4.99 -18.31 -6.57
C PRO A 161 3.54 -17.98 -6.96
N LEU A 162 3.36 -17.03 -7.87
CA LEU A 162 2.02 -16.60 -8.28
C LEU A 162 1.38 -17.59 -9.27
N PRO A 163 0.09 -17.88 -9.12
CA PRO A 163 -0.70 -18.66 -10.07
C PRO A 163 -0.97 -17.84 -11.35
N ALA A 164 -1.23 -18.54 -12.46
CA ALA A 164 -1.50 -17.93 -13.77
C ALA A 164 -2.55 -16.79 -13.76
N PRO A 165 -3.68 -16.87 -13.01
CA PRO A 165 -4.67 -15.80 -12.98
C PRO A 165 -4.19 -14.46 -12.39
N LEU A 166 -3.10 -14.46 -11.60
CA LEU A 166 -2.54 -13.24 -11.00
C LEU A 166 -1.43 -12.60 -11.84
N VAL A 167 -0.91 -13.30 -12.86
CA VAL A 167 0.17 -12.78 -13.71
C VAL A 167 -0.20 -11.46 -14.42
N PRO A 168 -1.42 -11.25 -14.95
CA PRO A 168 -1.79 -9.95 -15.54
C PRO A 168 -1.70 -8.80 -14.54
N LEU A 169 -2.09 -9.05 -13.29
CA LEU A 169 -2.05 -8.03 -12.24
C LEU A 169 -0.64 -7.75 -11.75
N LEU A 170 0.21 -8.78 -11.64
CA LEU A 170 1.64 -8.61 -11.41
C LEU A 170 2.28 -7.79 -12.54
N PHE A 171 1.93 -8.07 -13.79
CA PHE A 171 2.44 -7.33 -14.95
C PHE A 171 2.04 -5.84 -14.86
N ASP A 172 0.76 -5.54 -14.64
CA ASP A 172 0.29 -4.16 -14.46
C ASP A 172 0.99 -3.43 -13.31
N LEU A 173 1.13 -4.08 -12.14
CA LEU A 173 1.84 -3.50 -10.99
C LEU A 173 3.32 -3.23 -11.29
N SER A 174 3.99 -4.17 -11.96
CA SER A 174 5.40 -4.03 -12.36
C SER A 174 5.60 -2.91 -13.38
N LEU A 175 4.59 -2.61 -14.20
CA LEU A 175 4.62 -1.47 -15.12
C LEU A 175 4.37 -0.14 -14.40
N LEU A 176 3.63 -0.12 -13.30
CA LEU A 176 3.40 1.12 -12.55
C LEU A 176 4.62 1.56 -11.75
N SER A 177 5.43 0.63 -11.25
CA SER A 177 6.64 0.95 -10.48
C SER A 177 7.87 1.18 -11.37
N ASP A 178 8.64 2.23 -11.09
CA ASP A 178 9.95 2.46 -11.76
C ASP A 178 11.08 1.60 -11.20
N THR A 179 10.86 1.00 -10.02
CA THR A 179 11.91 0.22 -9.34
C THR A 179 11.98 -1.22 -9.80
N LEU A 180 10.94 -1.71 -10.49
CA LEU A 180 10.84 -3.09 -10.95
C LEU A 180 10.93 -3.18 -12.47
N GLN A 181 11.53 -4.26 -12.95
CA GLN A 181 11.38 -4.64 -14.36
C GLN A 181 9.98 -5.20 -14.59
N PRO A 182 9.36 -4.94 -15.76
CA PRO A 182 8.09 -5.54 -16.11
C PRO A 182 8.15 -7.07 -16.02
N ALA A 183 7.10 -7.70 -15.50
CA ALA A 183 7.00 -9.15 -15.28
C ALA A 183 6.84 -9.98 -16.58
N CYS A 184 7.68 -9.68 -17.57
CA CYS A 184 7.62 -10.25 -18.90
C CYS A 184 7.93 -11.75 -18.94
N ASP A 185 8.71 -12.24 -17.99
CA ASP A 185 9.04 -13.66 -17.91
C ASP A 185 7.79 -14.49 -17.63
N GLN A 186 7.00 -14.04 -16.67
CA GLN A 186 5.73 -14.66 -16.28
C GLN A 186 4.70 -14.55 -17.41
N VAL A 187 4.61 -13.40 -18.09
CA VAL A 187 3.75 -13.21 -19.26
C VAL A 187 4.11 -14.20 -20.39
N LEU A 188 5.39 -14.31 -20.73
CA LEU A 188 5.85 -15.17 -21.81
C LEU A 188 5.77 -16.66 -21.45
N GLN A 189 5.96 -17.03 -20.19
CA GLN A 189 5.77 -18.41 -19.71
C GLN A 189 4.33 -18.91 -19.89
N LEU A 190 3.32 -18.04 -19.74
CA LEU A 190 1.92 -18.39 -20.01
C LEU A 190 1.61 -18.54 -21.50
N GLY A 191 2.42 -17.91 -22.37
CA GLY A 191 2.27 -18.00 -23.82
C GLY A 191 0.86 -17.62 -24.28
N PRO A 192 0.21 -18.40 -25.15
CA PRO A 192 -1.16 -18.14 -25.63
C PRO A 192 -2.25 -18.15 -24.54
N SER A 193 -1.95 -18.64 -23.33
CA SER A 193 -2.92 -18.63 -22.22
C SER A 193 -3.01 -17.25 -21.55
N TYR A 194 -2.07 -16.36 -21.81
CA TYR A 194 -2.12 -14.99 -21.30
C TYR A 194 -3.21 -14.20 -22.06
N PRO A 195 -4.09 -13.45 -21.38
CA PRO A 195 -5.30 -12.90 -21.96
C PRO A 195 -5.11 -11.73 -22.94
N HIS A 196 -3.93 -11.08 -22.94
CA HIS A 196 -3.70 -9.87 -23.73
C HIS A 196 -2.45 -9.99 -24.62
N ASP A 197 -2.67 -10.07 -25.94
CA ASP A 197 -1.60 -10.22 -26.93
C ASP A 197 -0.68 -8.99 -27.02
N ASP A 198 -1.19 -7.79 -26.73
CA ASP A 198 -0.40 -6.54 -26.65
C ASP A 198 0.74 -6.63 -25.63
N ALA A 199 0.45 -7.15 -24.42
CA ALA A 199 1.46 -7.38 -23.40
C ALA A 199 2.49 -8.45 -23.83
N ARG A 200 2.05 -9.51 -24.52
CA ARG A 200 2.94 -10.55 -25.04
C ARG A 200 3.89 -9.97 -26.10
N ILE A 201 3.38 -9.15 -27.01
CA ILE A 201 4.18 -8.45 -28.04
C ILE A 201 5.20 -7.52 -27.38
N TYR A 202 4.74 -6.68 -26.44
CA TYR A 202 5.62 -5.80 -25.66
C TYR A 202 6.74 -6.58 -24.99
N CYS A 203 6.42 -7.70 -24.35
CA CYS A 203 7.39 -8.53 -23.65
C CYS A 203 8.36 -9.27 -24.57
N LEU A 204 7.93 -9.74 -25.74
CA LEU A 204 8.82 -10.31 -26.75
C LEU A 204 9.87 -9.30 -27.19
N ALA A 205 9.44 -8.08 -27.52
CA ALA A 205 10.32 -6.98 -27.91
C ALA A 205 11.28 -6.57 -26.78
N ARG A 206 10.79 -6.43 -25.55
CA ARG A 206 11.64 -6.18 -24.35
C ARG A 206 12.68 -7.26 -24.10
N ARG A 207 12.42 -8.50 -24.53
CA ARG A 207 13.38 -9.63 -24.46
C ARG A 207 14.27 -9.75 -25.70
N GLY A 208 14.11 -8.87 -26.68
CA GLY A 208 14.91 -8.83 -27.90
C GLY A 208 14.41 -9.74 -29.03
N ASP A 209 13.25 -10.38 -28.89
CA ASP A 209 12.61 -11.18 -29.94
C ASP A 209 11.71 -10.30 -30.83
N TRP A 210 12.35 -9.33 -31.49
CA TRP A 210 11.69 -8.32 -32.32
C TRP A 210 10.91 -8.94 -33.48
N LEU A 211 11.48 -9.95 -34.15
CA LEU A 211 10.86 -10.59 -35.30
C LEU A 211 9.53 -11.26 -34.92
N THR A 212 9.50 -11.96 -33.80
CA THR A 212 8.27 -12.61 -33.31
C THR A 212 7.27 -11.57 -32.83
N ALA A 213 7.73 -10.49 -32.19
CA ALA A 213 6.88 -9.38 -31.77
C ALA A 213 6.16 -8.74 -32.97
N THR A 214 6.89 -8.39 -34.04
CA THR A 214 6.32 -7.81 -35.27
C THR A 214 5.35 -8.76 -35.96
N LEU A 215 5.72 -10.04 -36.14
CA LEU A 215 4.84 -11.03 -36.75
C LEU A 215 3.53 -11.20 -35.97
N MET A 216 3.61 -11.21 -34.65
CA MET A 216 2.45 -11.32 -33.77
C MET A 216 1.59 -10.06 -33.83
N LEU A 217 2.19 -8.87 -33.93
CA LEU A 217 1.48 -7.61 -34.12
C LEU A 217 0.72 -7.57 -35.45
N ASP A 218 1.35 -7.97 -36.56
CA ASP A 218 0.69 -8.03 -37.87
C ASP A 218 -0.50 -8.98 -37.85
N THR A 219 -0.32 -10.15 -37.23
CA THR A 219 -1.38 -11.16 -37.11
C THR A 219 -2.56 -10.66 -36.29
N THR A 220 -2.29 -10.06 -35.11
CA THR A 220 -3.33 -9.56 -34.20
C THR A 220 -4.03 -8.31 -34.75
N SER A 221 -3.30 -7.46 -35.46
CA SER A 221 -3.84 -6.32 -36.20
C SER A 221 -4.79 -6.78 -37.32
N ALA A 222 -4.38 -7.77 -38.13
CA ALA A 222 -5.22 -8.34 -39.18
C ALA A 222 -6.48 -9.04 -38.66
N LEU A 223 -6.41 -9.66 -37.48
CA LEU A 223 -7.55 -10.29 -36.80
C LEU A 223 -8.43 -9.28 -36.04
N GLY A 224 -7.97 -8.05 -35.84
CA GLY A 224 -8.67 -7.02 -35.08
C GLY A 224 -8.80 -7.31 -33.58
N THR A 225 -7.87 -8.10 -33.01
CA THR A 225 -7.88 -8.43 -31.56
C THR A 225 -7.29 -7.31 -30.70
N ILE A 226 -6.46 -6.44 -31.29
CA ILE A 226 -5.89 -5.25 -30.66
C ILE A 226 -6.53 -4.01 -31.32
N SER A 227 -6.83 -2.99 -30.52
CA SER A 227 -7.41 -1.75 -31.04
C SER A 227 -6.41 -0.99 -31.92
N ALA A 228 -6.90 -0.28 -32.94
CA ALA A 228 -6.04 0.46 -33.87
C ALA A 228 -5.05 1.42 -33.18
N ARG A 229 -5.48 2.05 -32.08
CA ARG A 229 -4.61 2.92 -31.26
C ARG A 229 -3.45 2.13 -30.64
N LYS A 230 -3.75 1.01 -29.97
CA LYS A 230 -2.73 0.17 -29.34
C LYS A 230 -1.78 -0.42 -30.38
N THR A 231 -2.30 -0.85 -31.53
CA THR A 231 -1.48 -1.31 -32.65
C THR A 231 -0.49 -0.22 -33.08
N ALA A 232 -0.94 1.02 -33.26
CA ALA A 232 -0.07 2.12 -33.64
C ALA A 232 1.01 2.43 -32.58
N LEU A 233 0.65 2.44 -31.29
CA LEU A 233 1.62 2.64 -30.21
C LEU A 233 2.69 1.55 -30.19
N ILE A 234 2.30 0.29 -30.37
CA ILE A 234 3.24 -0.83 -30.40
C ILE A 234 4.10 -0.77 -31.67
N GLN A 235 3.56 -0.39 -32.83
CA GLN A 235 4.34 -0.22 -34.05
C GLN A 235 5.44 0.84 -33.90
N LEU A 236 5.12 2.00 -33.31
CA LEU A 236 6.13 3.01 -33.00
C LEU A 236 7.19 2.49 -32.02
N PHE A 237 6.76 1.75 -30.99
CA PHE A 237 7.66 1.13 -30.03
C PHE A 237 8.58 0.08 -30.68
N LEU A 238 8.12 -0.61 -31.73
CA LEU A 238 8.93 -1.55 -32.51
C LEU A 238 9.79 -0.88 -33.60
N GLU A 239 9.74 0.45 -33.72
CA GLU A 239 10.41 1.25 -34.76
C GLU A 239 10.06 0.78 -36.19
N ASP A 240 8.83 0.29 -36.41
CA ASP A 240 8.40 -0.09 -37.75
C ASP A 240 7.97 1.15 -38.54
N GLU A 241 8.82 1.60 -39.48
CA GLU A 241 8.61 2.78 -40.34
C GLU A 241 7.33 2.71 -41.20
N ALA A 242 6.61 1.58 -41.19
CA ALA A 242 5.60 1.25 -42.19
C ALA A 242 4.16 1.75 -41.94
N PHE A 243 3.84 2.44 -40.83
CA PHE A 243 2.44 2.75 -40.50
C PHE A 243 2.03 4.23 -40.48
N ASP A 244 0.77 4.45 -40.83
CA ASP A 244 0.11 5.75 -40.88
C ASP A 244 -0.05 6.33 -39.47
N THR A 245 0.74 7.35 -39.14
CA THR A 245 0.80 7.99 -37.80
C THR A 245 -0.48 8.74 -37.42
N LEU A 246 -1.48 8.80 -38.31
CA LEU A 246 -2.78 9.46 -38.08
C LEU A 246 -3.53 8.92 -36.84
N ALA A 247 -3.37 7.65 -36.47
CA ALA A 247 -4.07 7.07 -35.30
C ALA A 247 -3.55 7.57 -33.94
N ILE A 248 -2.32 8.09 -33.89
CA ILE A 248 -1.67 8.63 -32.68
C ILE A 248 -1.92 10.14 -32.54
N GLN A 249 -2.38 10.79 -33.60
CA GLN A 249 -2.83 12.19 -33.54
C GLN A 249 -4.10 12.38 -32.68
N LEU A 250 -4.74 11.28 -32.24
CA LEU A 250 -5.81 11.32 -31.27
C LEU A 250 -5.23 11.57 -29.86
N PRO A 251 -5.83 12.46 -29.06
CA PRO A 251 -5.37 12.68 -27.70
C PRO A 251 -5.37 11.36 -26.91
N PRO A 252 -4.39 11.15 -26.02
CA PRO A 252 -4.29 9.94 -25.21
C PRO A 252 -5.54 9.76 -24.34
N SER A 253 -5.79 8.52 -23.93
CA SER A 253 -6.85 8.22 -22.96
C SER A 253 -6.59 8.98 -21.65
N SER A 254 -7.64 9.52 -21.02
CA SER A 254 -7.56 10.03 -19.65
C SER A 254 -7.41 8.93 -18.60
N ALA A 255 -7.60 7.67 -18.99
CA ALA A 255 -7.35 6.48 -18.20
C ALA A 255 -6.60 5.46 -19.06
N PRO A 256 -5.28 5.66 -19.30
CA PRO A 256 -4.47 4.69 -20.01
C PRO A 256 -4.28 3.44 -19.14
N THR A 257 -4.05 2.30 -19.79
CA THR A 257 -3.51 1.11 -19.12
C THR A 257 -2.05 1.34 -18.72
N PRO A 258 -1.52 0.64 -17.70
CA PRO A 258 -0.08 0.70 -17.37
C PRO A 258 0.83 0.43 -18.57
N LEU A 259 0.42 -0.48 -19.46
CA LEU A 259 1.15 -0.77 -20.68
C LEU A 259 1.17 0.42 -21.64
N GLU A 260 0.02 1.06 -21.88
CA GLU A 260 -0.04 2.25 -22.72
C GLU A 260 0.82 3.38 -22.15
N PHE A 261 0.79 3.59 -20.82
CA PHE A 261 1.63 4.57 -20.15
C PHE A 261 3.13 4.33 -20.42
N ARG A 262 3.61 3.09 -20.27
CA ARG A 262 5.00 2.72 -20.58
C ARG A 262 5.33 2.79 -22.07
N LEU A 263 4.39 2.50 -22.95
CA LEU A 263 4.59 2.67 -24.39
C LEU A 263 4.78 4.14 -24.76
N TYR A 264 3.99 5.05 -24.19
CA TYR A 264 4.14 6.50 -24.37
C TYR A 264 5.51 7.01 -23.90
N GLU A 265 5.99 6.54 -22.75
CA GLU A 265 7.36 6.84 -22.30
C GLU A 265 8.41 6.31 -23.28
N ALA A 266 8.26 5.07 -23.75
CA ALA A 266 9.23 4.43 -24.63
C ALA A 266 9.36 5.11 -26.01
N ILE A 267 8.26 5.69 -26.54
CA ILE A 267 8.26 6.43 -27.81
C ILE A 267 8.65 7.90 -27.65
N GLY A 268 8.99 8.36 -26.44
CA GLY A 268 9.41 9.74 -26.17
C GLY A 268 8.26 10.75 -26.06
N GLU A 269 7.02 10.29 -25.85
CA GLU A 269 5.83 11.13 -25.62
C GLU A 269 5.20 10.84 -24.25
N PRO A 270 5.93 11.03 -23.13
CA PRO A 270 5.47 10.63 -21.80
C PRO A 270 4.19 11.35 -21.40
N LEU A 271 3.27 10.61 -20.77
CA LEU A 271 2.04 11.17 -20.24
C LEU A 271 2.28 11.86 -18.90
N THR A 272 1.55 12.94 -18.63
CA THR A 272 1.67 13.67 -17.35
C THR A 272 0.90 12.96 -16.24
N ALA A 273 1.61 12.25 -15.36
CA ALA A 273 1.02 11.45 -14.28
C ALA A 273 0.08 12.26 -13.36
N ALA A 274 0.33 13.56 -13.19
CA ALA A 274 -0.53 14.48 -12.44
C ALA A 274 -1.99 14.54 -12.96
N SER A 275 -2.24 14.24 -14.24
CA SER A 275 -3.58 14.24 -14.85
C SER A 275 -4.25 12.87 -14.90
N LEU A 276 -3.51 11.82 -14.55
CA LEU A 276 -3.92 10.42 -14.65
C LEU A 276 -4.49 9.89 -13.31
N PRO A 277 -5.05 8.66 -13.28
CA PRO A 277 -5.40 7.99 -12.03
C PRO A 277 -4.23 7.94 -11.03
N ARG A 278 -4.53 7.93 -9.72
CA ARG A 278 -3.53 8.00 -8.64
C ARG A 278 -2.41 6.97 -8.74
N ALA A 279 -2.71 5.77 -9.24
CA ALA A 279 -1.74 4.71 -9.44
C ALA A 279 -0.50 5.15 -10.24
N PHE A 280 -0.66 6.09 -11.18
CA PHE A 280 0.44 6.59 -12.01
C PHE A 280 1.32 7.61 -11.27
N ALA A 281 0.86 8.22 -10.18
CA ALA A 281 1.68 9.19 -9.45
C ALA A 281 2.98 8.59 -8.89
N VAL A 282 3.04 7.27 -8.73
CA VAL A 282 4.25 6.59 -8.25
C VAL A 282 5.45 6.75 -9.20
N SER A 283 5.24 6.95 -10.51
CA SER A 283 6.32 7.13 -11.50
C SER A 283 7.11 8.42 -11.27
N ASP A 284 6.50 9.44 -10.68
CA ASP A 284 7.18 10.70 -10.43
C ASP A 284 7.90 10.73 -9.08
N LEU A 285 7.72 9.72 -8.21
CA LEU A 285 8.33 9.68 -6.87
C LEU A 285 9.86 9.51 -6.89
N SER A 286 10.43 9.00 -7.99
CA SER A 286 11.87 8.87 -8.18
C SER A 286 12.58 10.22 -8.24
N GLY A 287 11.90 11.25 -8.76
CA GLY A 287 12.47 12.57 -9.01
C GLY A 287 13.12 12.73 -10.40
N GLU A 288 13.14 11.68 -11.23
CA GLU A 288 13.73 11.71 -12.58
C GLU A 288 13.02 12.72 -13.51
N HIS A 289 11.71 12.93 -13.32
CA HIS A 289 10.93 13.96 -14.02
C HIS A 289 11.01 15.36 -13.38
N GLY A 290 11.90 15.53 -12.40
CA GLY A 290 12.14 16.79 -11.69
C GLY A 290 11.35 16.94 -10.39
N TRP A 291 11.89 17.75 -9.48
CA TRP A 291 11.38 17.86 -8.10
C TRP A 291 9.93 18.35 -8.02
N LYS A 292 9.49 19.25 -8.91
CA LYS A 292 8.08 19.70 -8.93
C LYS A 292 7.11 18.55 -9.20
N ALA A 293 7.43 17.65 -10.14
CA ALA A 293 6.61 16.48 -10.43
C ALA A 293 6.60 15.52 -9.23
N GLN A 294 7.76 15.29 -8.63
CA GLN A 294 7.92 14.48 -7.42
C GLN A 294 7.08 15.00 -6.25
N LEU A 295 7.06 16.31 -6.02
CA LEU A 295 6.26 16.95 -4.98
C LEU A 295 4.75 16.79 -5.24
N GLN A 296 4.30 16.98 -6.49
CA GLN A 296 2.90 16.79 -6.87
C GLN A 296 2.46 15.33 -6.68
N ALA A 297 3.32 14.37 -7.02
CA ALA A 297 3.09 12.96 -6.74
C ALA A 297 3.03 12.66 -5.24
N ALA A 298 3.95 13.24 -4.46
CA ALA A 298 4.00 13.07 -3.02
C ALA A 298 2.73 13.57 -2.33
N GLU A 299 2.24 14.77 -2.69
CA GLU A 299 0.96 15.31 -2.21
C GLU A 299 -0.21 14.39 -2.54
N ARG A 300 -0.31 13.96 -3.81
CA ARG A 300 -1.41 13.09 -4.28
C ARG A 300 -1.43 11.73 -3.59
N LEU A 301 -0.27 11.16 -3.27
CA LEU A 301 -0.18 9.83 -2.65
C LEU A 301 -0.32 9.89 -1.12
N ILE A 302 0.18 10.93 -0.45
CA ILE A 302 0.04 11.04 1.00
C ILE A 302 -1.40 11.35 1.43
N GLU A 303 -2.15 12.07 0.60
CA GLU A 303 -3.58 12.36 0.81
C GLU A 303 -4.38 11.08 1.08
N PHE A 304 -4.07 10.01 0.34
CA PHE A 304 -4.72 8.71 0.45
C PHE A 304 -3.85 7.67 1.20
N GLY A 305 -2.80 8.14 1.89
CA GLY A 305 -1.82 7.35 2.66
C GLY A 305 -1.15 6.22 1.91
N ALA A 306 -1.00 6.37 0.60
CA ALA A 306 -0.14 5.53 -0.23
C ALA A 306 1.34 5.89 -0.10
N LEU A 307 1.67 7.04 0.49
CA LEU A 307 3.03 7.46 0.80
C LEU A 307 3.23 7.59 2.32
N GLY A 308 4.34 7.05 2.82
CA GLY A 308 4.70 7.15 4.23
C GLY A 308 5.08 8.57 4.65
N ASP A 309 4.64 8.97 5.84
CA ASP A 309 4.80 10.33 6.40
C ASP A 309 6.27 10.81 6.38
N ASN A 310 7.23 9.96 6.75
CA ASN A 310 8.67 10.31 6.73
C ASN A 310 9.23 10.47 5.31
N ARG A 311 8.75 9.68 4.35
CA ARG A 311 9.19 9.78 2.95
C ARG A 311 8.67 11.08 2.33
N PHE A 312 7.42 11.43 2.62
CA PHE A 312 6.84 12.70 2.20
C PHE A 312 7.61 13.89 2.78
N LEU A 313 7.88 13.90 4.09
CA LEU A 313 8.65 14.97 4.71
C LEU A 313 10.05 15.08 4.08
N GLY A 314 10.71 13.94 3.84
CA GLY A 314 12.00 13.92 3.15
C GLY A 314 11.98 14.54 1.75
N ILE A 315 10.93 14.29 0.96
CA ILE A 315 10.77 14.93 -0.37
C ILE A 315 10.55 16.45 -0.22
N TYR A 316 9.81 16.88 0.79
CA TYR A 316 9.54 18.29 1.07
C TYR A 316 10.76 19.07 1.54
N THR A 317 11.71 18.42 2.21
CA THR A 317 12.89 19.06 2.79
C THR A 317 14.16 18.84 1.97
N ASP A 318 14.06 18.17 0.82
CA ASP A 318 15.22 17.80 -0.01
C ASP A 318 15.91 19.01 -0.67
N ASN A 319 15.17 20.08 -0.97
CA ASN A 319 15.68 21.26 -1.67
C ASN A 319 15.05 22.57 -1.16
N GLU A 320 15.67 23.70 -1.47
CA GLU A 320 15.07 25.02 -1.22
C GLU A 320 13.98 25.34 -2.27
N PRO A 321 12.88 26.03 -1.90
CA PRO A 321 11.82 26.41 -2.82
C PRO A 321 12.36 27.17 -4.05
N ALA A 322 12.09 26.64 -5.24
CA ALA A 322 12.66 27.17 -6.49
C ALA A 322 12.01 28.48 -6.98
N ALA A 323 10.82 28.81 -6.49
CA ALA A 323 10.07 30.01 -6.84
C ALA A 323 9.07 30.36 -5.72
N SER A 324 8.26 31.40 -5.92
CA SER A 324 7.07 31.66 -5.09
C SER A 324 5.80 31.14 -5.77
N GLY A 325 4.75 30.89 -4.98
CA GLY A 325 3.44 30.51 -5.47
C GLY A 325 3.16 29.00 -5.44
N GLY A 326 1.93 28.65 -5.06
CA GLY A 326 1.39 27.31 -5.20
C GLY A 326 2.12 26.30 -4.31
N ILE A 327 2.75 25.29 -4.92
CA ILE A 327 3.47 24.24 -4.17
C ILE A 327 4.67 24.78 -3.40
N TRP A 328 5.32 25.84 -3.90
CA TRP A 328 6.51 26.40 -3.28
C TRP A 328 6.22 27.12 -1.97
N ASP A 329 5.07 27.79 -1.88
CA ASP A 329 4.63 28.44 -0.63
C ASP A 329 4.33 27.37 0.43
N ARG A 330 3.69 26.27 0.02
CA ARG A 330 3.41 25.11 0.91
C ARG A 330 4.69 24.50 1.45
N ILE A 331 5.70 24.32 0.60
CA ILE A 331 7.00 23.80 1.03
C ILE A 331 7.68 24.77 2.00
N SER A 332 7.69 26.07 1.68
CA SER A 332 8.31 27.10 2.51
C SER A 332 7.78 27.09 3.94
N VAL A 333 6.45 27.07 4.11
CA VAL A 333 5.85 27.08 5.47
C VAL A 333 6.13 25.79 6.24
N ILE A 334 6.18 24.64 5.55
CA ILE A 334 6.50 23.35 6.18
C ILE A 334 7.97 23.30 6.60
N GLN A 335 8.89 23.75 5.75
CA GLN A 335 10.32 23.81 6.07
C GLN A 335 10.58 24.76 7.24
N ASN A 336 9.96 25.94 7.26
CA ASN A 336 10.11 26.88 8.36
C ASN A 336 9.58 26.33 9.69
N LEU A 337 8.43 25.63 9.66
CA LEU A 337 7.89 24.96 10.84
C LEU A 337 8.80 23.82 11.32
N ASP A 338 9.32 23.00 10.41
CA ASP A 338 10.22 21.90 10.73
C ASP A 338 11.53 22.41 11.36
N GLN A 339 12.12 23.46 10.80
CA GLN A 339 13.30 24.12 11.37
C GLN A 339 13.04 24.73 12.74
N ALA A 340 11.91 25.43 12.92
CA ALA A 340 11.55 25.99 14.22
C ALA A 340 11.37 24.90 15.30
N LEU A 341 10.87 23.72 14.92
CA LEU A 341 10.76 22.56 15.81
C LEU A 341 12.12 21.94 16.12
N LEU A 342 13.05 21.91 15.17
CA LEU A 342 14.43 21.44 15.39
C LEU A 342 15.20 22.37 16.33
N ASP A 343 14.98 23.68 16.22
CA ASP A 343 15.60 24.70 17.07
C ASP A 343 14.95 24.81 18.46
N GLU A 344 13.87 24.05 18.72
CA GLU A 344 13.08 24.08 19.97
C GLU A 344 12.63 25.50 20.39
N ASN A 345 12.46 26.40 19.42
CA ASN A 345 12.13 27.79 19.69
C ASN A 345 10.60 27.98 19.75
N GLY A 346 10.01 27.90 20.95
CA GLY A 346 8.56 27.99 21.16
C GLY A 346 7.88 29.20 20.51
N SER A 347 8.54 30.36 20.47
CA SER A 347 7.97 31.56 19.82
C SER A 347 7.95 31.44 18.30
N ALA A 348 9.03 30.90 17.71
CA ALA A 348 9.11 30.66 16.28
C ALA A 348 8.16 29.53 15.85
N ILE A 349 8.04 28.46 16.65
CA ILE A 349 7.10 27.37 16.40
C ILE A 349 5.68 27.92 16.35
N ALA A 350 5.27 28.71 17.35
CA ALA A 350 3.91 29.27 17.39
C ALA A 350 3.59 30.14 16.17
N LEU A 351 4.54 30.97 15.72
CA LEU A 351 4.36 31.82 14.54
C LEU A 351 4.25 30.99 13.25
N ASN A 352 5.21 30.12 12.99
CA ASN A 352 5.24 29.29 11.78
C ASN A 352 4.08 28.29 11.73
N LEU A 353 3.61 27.81 12.89
CA LEU A 353 2.45 26.93 12.98
C LEU A 353 1.17 27.63 12.50
N VAL A 354 0.96 28.88 12.89
CA VAL A 354 -0.20 29.68 12.45
C VAL A 354 -0.15 29.87 10.93
N GLU A 355 1.01 30.24 10.39
CA GLU A 355 1.20 30.44 8.96
C GLU A 355 0.98 29.16 8.15
N ALA A 356 1.58 28.04 8.59
CA ALA A 356 1.39 26.74 7.96
C ALA A 356 -0.08 26.30 7.99
N TRP A 357 -0.76 26.47 9.12
CA TRP A 357 -2.16 26.04 9.27
C TRP A 357 -3.13 26.91 8.47
N GLN A 358 -2.87 28.21 8.34
CA GLN A 358 -3.67 29.08 7.46
C GLN A 358 -3.56 28.66 5.99
N LEU A 359 -2.40 28.21 5.55
CA LEU A 359 -2.19 27.80 4.16
C LEU A 359 -2.68 26.36 3.87
N LEU A 360 -2.58 25.47 4.85
CA LEU A 360 -2.72 24.02 4.64
C LEU A 360 -3.91 23.39 5.37
N GLY A 361 -4.44 24.04 6.41
CA GLY A 361 -5.46 23.49 7.30
C GLY A 361 -6.80 23.19 6.63
N GLU A 362 -7.11 23.88 5.53
CA GLU A 362 -8.33 23.65 4.71
C GLU A 362 -8.06 22.83 3.45
N THR A 363 -6.86 22.23 3.34
CA THR A 363 -6.46 21.40 2.20
C THR A 363 -6.42 19.92 2.60
N PRO A 364 -6.40 18.99 1.62
CA PRO A 364 -6.22 17.56 1.92
C PRO A 364 -4.91 17.22 2.67
N LEU A 365 -3.95 18.16 2.73
CA LEU A 365 -2.69 17.98 3.47
C LEU A 365 -2.82 18.21 4.98
N ALA A 366 -3.93 18.75 5.47
CA ALA A 366 -4.14 19.04 6.90
C ALA A 366 -3.90 17.82 7.79
N ALA A 367 -4.47 16.67 7.43
CA ALA A 367 -4.32 15.43 8.18
C ALA A 367 -2.89 14.84 8.11
N PRO A 368 -2.26 14.69 6.92
CA PRO A 368 -0.84 14.34 6.83
C PRO A 368 0.09 15.21 7.69
N ILE A 369 -0.06 16.53 7.63
CA ILE A 369 0.76 17.48 8.39
C ILE A 369 0.54 17.30 9.89
N ALA A 370 -0.72 17.15 10.33
CA ALA A 370 -1.04 16.86 11.71
C ALA A 370 -0.34 15.58 12.21
N ARG A 371 -0.35 14.50 11.42
CA ARG A 371 0.35 13.26 11.79
C ARG A 371 1.86 13.46 11.91
N ILE A 372 2.48 14.12 10.93
CA ILE A 372 3.93 14.36 10.89
C ILE A 372 4.41 15.19 12.08
N PHE A 373 3.68 16.24 12.45
CA PHE A 373 4.16 17.23 13.41
C PHE A 373 3.57 17.11 14.82
N SER A 374 2.41 16.46 15.01
CA SER A 374 1.71 16.46 16.30
C SER A 374 2.55 16.01 17.50
N ALA A 375 3.35 14.94 17.39
CA ALA A 375 4.17 14.48 18.51
C ALA A 375 5.19 15.54 18.96
N ARG A 376 5.85 16.22 18.01
CA ARG A 376 6.81 17.30 18.30
C ARG A 376 6.11 18.56 18.80
N LEU A 377 4.96 18.91 18.21
CA LEU A 377 4.14 20.05 18.61
C LEU A 377 3.62 19.93 20.05
N LEU A 378 3.14 18.74 20.43
CA LEU A 378 2.63 18.49 21.79
C LEU A 378 3.75 18.42 22.84
N SER A 379 4.99 18.15 22.42
CA SER A 379 6.17 18.11 23.30
C SER A 379 6.87 19.47 23.44
N ALA A 380 6.60 20.41 22.54
CA ALA A 380 7.22 21.73 22.53
C ALA A 380 6.68 22.61 23.67
N GLU A 381 7.53 23.52 24.17
CA GLU A 381 7.17 24.52 25.19
C GLU A 381 6.31 25.65 24.59
N LEU A 382 5.07 25.32 24.22
CA LEU A 382 4.08 26.27 23.73
C LEU A 382 3.17 26.74 24.85
N SER A 383 2.71 28.00 24.76
CA SER A 383 1.75 28.57 25.72
C SER A 383 0.65 29.35 25.02
N GLY A 384 -0.47 29.55 25.73
CA GLY A 384 -1.61 30.31 25.24
C GLY A 384 -2.17 29.78 23.91
N GLY A 385 -2.38 30.68 22.95
CA GLY A 385 -2.97 30.34 21.66
C GLY A 385 -2.15 29.35 20.82
N GLY A 386 -0.82 29.35 20.95
CA GLY A 386 0.04 28.41 20.22
C GLY A 386 -0.17 26.96 20.67
N ALA A 387 -0.27 26.74 21.99
CA ALA A 387 -0.57 25.43 22.56
C ALA A 387 -1.98 24.95 22.18
N GLN A 388 -2.97 25.85 22.23
CA GLN A 388 -4.34 25.55 21.82
C GLN A 388 -4.41 25.13 20.34
N LEU A 389 -3.71 25.84 19.43
CA LEU A 389 -3.66 25.51 18.02
C LEU A 389 -2.94 24.18 17.77
N ALA A 390 -1.78 23.97 18.39
CA ALA A 390 -1.05 22.70 18.30
C ALA A 390 -1.92 21.50 18.73
N ALA A 391 -2.68 21.65 19.82
CA ALA A 391 -3.60 20.63 20.27
C ALA A 391 -4.76 20.41 19.28
N LYS A 392 -5.37 21.47 18.74
CA LYS A 392 -6.42 21.34 17.71
C LYS A 392 -5.94 20.62 16.46
N ILE A 393 -4.72 20.91 16.00
CA ILE A 393 -4.09 20.21 14.87
C ILE A 393 -3.89 18.73 15.21
N ALA A 394 -3.39 18.45 16.41
CA ALA A 394 -3.14 17.08 16.86
C ALA A 394 -4.41 16.22 17.01
N LEU A 395 -5.62 16.79 17.00
CA LEU A 395 -6.87 16.03 16.92
C LEU A 395 -7.00 15.21 15.61
N LEU A 396 -6.29 15.59 14.55
CA LEU A 396 -6.24 14.85 13.28
C LEU A 396 -5.15 13.76 13.27
N SER A 397 -4.48 13.51 14.39
CA SER A 397 -3.39 12.52 14.50
C SER A 397 -3.72 11.40 15.50
N PRO A 398 -2.88 10.35 15.58
CA PRO A 398 -2.99 9.34 16.63
C PRO A 398 -2.90 9.90 18.07
N SER A 399 -2.44 11.15 18.24
CA SER A 399 -2.31 11.81 19.55
C SER A 399 -3.57 12.57 19.99
N TYR A 400 -4.72 12.34 19.35
CA TYR A 400 -5.95 13.09 19.56
C TYR A 400 -6.44 13.10 21.02
N GLU A 401 -6.27 12.00 21.77
CA GLU A 401 -6.68 11.94 23.18
C GLU A 401 -5.80 12.82 24.07
N THR A 402 -4.48 12.76 23.88
CA THR A 402 -3.53 13.64 24.57
C THR A 402 -3.80 15.10 24.24
N ALA A 403 -4.10 15.39 22.96
CA ALA A 403 -4.44 16.72 22.52
C ALA A 403 -5.72 17.25 23.19
N ALA A 404 -6.75 16.42 23.35
CA ALA A 404 -7.99 16.80 24.01
C ALA A 404 -7.81 17.23 25.48
N GLN A 405 -6.80 16.70 26.18
CA GLN A 405 -6.48 17.11 27.56
C GLN A 405 -5.86 18.51 27.65
N ILE A 406 -5.26 19.00 26.56
CA ILE A 406 -4.60 20.31 26.50
C ILE A 406 -5.61 21.40 26.11
N ILE A 407 -6.60 21.04 25.28
CA ILE A 407 -7.62 21.98 24.82
C ILE A 407 -8.47 22.43 26.00
N SER A 408 -8.42 23.73 26.30
CA SER A 408 -9.39 24.38 27.17
C SER A 408 -10.55 24.87 26.31
N PRO A 409 -11.77 24.29 26.38
CA PRO A 409 -12.85 24.66 25.47
C PRO A 409 -13.25 26.13 25.62
N MET A 410 -13.03 26.93 24.56
CA MET A 410 -13.41 28.35 24.52
C MET A 410 -14.68 28.61 23.69
N SER A 411 -15.10 27.62 22.89
CA SER A 411 -16.26 27.66 22.01
C SER A 411 -17.08 26.37 22.12
N GLU A 412 -18.32 26.40 21.62
CA GLU A 412 -19.15 25.18 21.52
C GLU A 412 -18.49 24.12 20.62
N GLN A 413 -17.80 24.54 19.56
CA GLN A 413 -17.06 23.65 18.68
C GLN A 413 -15.87 22.98 19.40
N ASP A 414 -15.14 23.71 20.24
CA ASP A 414 -14.04 23.14 21.03
C ASP A 414 -14.57 22.09 22.02
N ALA A 415 -15.71 22.38 22.66
CA ALA A 415 -16.36 21.42 23.56
C ALA A 415 -16.82 20.17 22.81
N PHE A 416 -17.35 20.32 21.58
CA PHE A 416 -17.74 19.20 20.75
C PHE A 416 -16.55 18.32 20.35
N LEU A 417 -15.45 18.94 19.88
CA LEU A 417 -14.23 18.23 19.50
C LEU A 417 -13.62 17.46 20.68
N VAL A 418 -13.56 18.08 21.87
CA VAL A 418 -13.08 17.40 23.08
C VAL A 418 -13.99 16.25 23.45
N SER A 419 -15.32 16.42 23.35
CA SER A 419 -16.29 15.35 23.64
C SER A 419 -16.15 14.14 22.70
N ILE A 420 -15.91 14.38 21.41
CA ILE A 420 -15.63 13.31 20.44
C ILE A 420 -14.31 12.61 20.78
N ALA A 421 -13.26 13.38 21.07
CA ALA A 421 -11.94 12.83 21.35
C ALA A 421 -11.91 12.00 22.65
N THR A 422 -12.63 12.41 23.69
CA THR A 422 -12.74 11.64 24.93
C THR A 422 -13.80 10.54 24.85
N GLY A 423 -14.74 10.66 23.89
CA GLY A 423 -15.96 9.85 23.82
C GLY A 423 -16.95 10.14 24.95
N ASP A 424 -16.81 11.27 25.64
CA ASP A 424 -17.67 11.69 26.74
C ASP A 424 -18.48 12.93 26.34
N PHE A 425 -19.78 12.73 26.15
CA PHE A 425 -20.74 13.78 25.81
C PHE A 425 -21.60 14.24 27.00
N SER A 426 -21.25 13.87 28.23
CA SER A 426 -22.05 14.16 29.43
C SER A 426 -22.29 15.65 29.69
N THR A 427 -21.33 16.48 29.31
CA THR A 427 -21.39 17.95 29.47
C THR A 427 -21.70 18.69 28.17
N PHE A 428 -21.90 17.96 27.07
CA PHE A 428 -22.16 18.52 25.75
C PHE A 428 -23.66 18.53 25.42
N SER A 429 -24.15 19.66 24.91
CA SER A 429 -25.53 19.82 24.46
C SER A 429 -25.55 20.07 22.95
N PRO A 430 -26.07 19.13 22.13
CA PRO A 430 -26.09 19.27 20.68
C PRO A 430 -27.01 20.42 20.25
N LYS A 431 -26.60 21.13 19.19
CA LYS A 431 -27.33 22.25 18.56
C LYS A 431 -27.88 21.91 17.18
N SER A 432 -27.36 20.85 16.57
CA SER A 432 -27.76 20.38 15.24
C SER A 432 -28.17 18.91 15.28
N GLU A 433 -28.93 18.48 14.26
CA GLU A 433 -29.24 17.05 14.09
C GLU A 433 -27.97 16.22 13.90
N PHE A 434 -26.97 16.79 13.23
CA PHE A 434 -25.65 16.16 13.04
C PHE A 434 -24.93 15.92 14.38
N GLU A 435 -24.80 16.96 15.22
CA GLU A 435 -24.19 16.82 16.56
C GLU A 435 -24.94 15.83 17.43
N LYS A 436 -26.28 15.85 17.37
CA LYS A 436 -27.12 14.90 18.09
C LYS A 436 -26.91 13.48 17.60
N THR A 437 -26.81 13.28 16.28
CA THR A 437 -26.54 11.97 15.66
C THR A 437 -25.21 11.39 16.14
N ILE A 438 -24.16 12.22 16.18
CA ILE A 438 -22.87 11.83 16.74
C ILE A 438 -23.01 11.47 18.22
N GLN A 439 -23.59 12.36 19.04
CA GLN A 439 -23.81 12.08 20.47
C GLN A 439 -24.59 10.79 20.70
N ASP A 440 -25.67 10.54 19.95
CA ASP A 440 -26.49 9.34 20.04
C ASP A 440 -25.67 8.09 19.66
N ALA A 441 -24.84 8.15 18.61
CA ALA A 441 -23.96 7.02 18.26
C ALA A 441 -22.94 6.66 19.36
N PHE A 442 -22.54 7.62 20.19
CA PHE A 442 -21.64 7.40 21.32
C PHE A 442 -22.36 6.96 22.61
N ASN A 443 -23.52 7.54 22.92
CA ASN A 443 -24.27 7.30 24.16
C ASN A 443 -25.31 6.17 24.07
N ASP A 444 -26.00 6.05 22.94
CA ASP A 444 -27.09 5.08 22.68
C ASP A 444 -26.88 4.43 21.31
N PRO A 445 -25.82 3.60 21.14
CA PRO A 445 -25.45 3.05 19.84
C PRO A 445 -26.57 2.18 19.27
N ARG A 446 -26.88 2.37 17.98
CA ARG A 446 -27.88 1.57 17.27
C ARG A 446 -27.22 0.74 16.19
N VAL A 447 -27.16 -0.57 16.45
CA VAL A 447 -26.57 -1.52 15.52
C VAL A 447 -27.67 -2.16 14.68
N PRO A 448 -27.57 -2.12 13.34
CA PRO A 448 -28.53 -2.78 12.47
C PRO A 448 -28.64 -4.28 12.73
N TYR A 449 -29.83 -4.84 12.54
CA TYR A 449 -30.05 -6.29 12.68
C TYR A 449 -29.17 -7.11 11.73
N SER A 450 -28.93 -6.62 10.52
CA SER A 450 -28.03 -7.25 9.53
C SER A 450 -26.60 -7.40 10.04
N VAL A 451 -26.08 -6.40 10.78
CA VAL A 451 -24.74 -6.46 11.39
C VAL A 451 -24.68 -7.58 12.43
N ASN A 452 -25.68 -7.69 13.30
CA ASN A 452 -25.74 -8.77 14.29
C ASN A 452 -25.79 -10.16 13.62
N GLN A 453 -26.52 -10.30 12.51
CA GLN A 453 -26.55 -11.54 11.74
C GLN A 453 -25.17 -11.89 11.17
N LEU A 454 -24.49 -10.94 10.52
CA LEU A 454 -23.14 -11.16 9.96
C LEU A 454 -22.13 -11.52 11.05
N MET A 455 -22.16 -10.84 12.19
CA MET A 455 -21.31 -11.14 13.35
C MET A 455 -21.56 -12.56 13.88
N SER A 456 -22.82 -12.97 14.01
CA SER A 456 -23.16 -14.34 14.44
C SER A 456 -22.69 -15.43 13.46
N GLN A 457 -22.51 -15.07 12.20
CA GLN A 457 -21.98 -15.94 11.14
C GLN A 457 -20.45 -15.87 11.02
N GLY A 458 -19.78 -15.10 11.86
CA GLY A 458 -18.32 -14.92 11.81
C GLY A 458 -17.83 -14.17 10.58
N LYS A 459 -18.66 -13.32 9.97
CA LYS A 459 -18.38 -12.55 8.75
C LYS A 459 -17.88 -11.13 9.05
N LEU A 460 -16.82 -11.03 9.88
CA LEU A 460 -16.30 -9.74 10.35
C LEU A 460 -15.84 -8.83 9.20
N GLY A 461 -15.21 -9.39 8.17
CA GLY A 461 -14.77 -8.64 7.00
C GLY A 461 -15.92 -7.90 6.29
N GLU A 462 -17.06 -8.56 6.11
CA GLU A 462 -18.26 -7.93 5.53
C GLU A 462 -18.79 -6.80 6.42
N VAL A 463 -18.78 -6.97 7.74
CA VAL A 463 -19.22 -5.93 8.69
C VAL A 463 -18.36 -4.68 8.59
N ILE A 464 -17.03 -4.86 8.54
CA ILE A 464 -16.08 -3.74 8.43
C ILE A 464 -16.28 -2.99 7.11
N LEU A 465 -16.34 -3.71 5.98
CA LEU A 465 -16.50 -3.08 4.66
C LEU A 465 -17.85 -2.36 4.53
N ASN A 466 -18.94 -2.92 5.06
CA ASN A 466 -20.24 -2.23 5.10
C ASN A 466 -20.20 -0.97 5.97
N ALA A 467 -19.58 -1.03 7.15
CA ALA A 467 -19.46 0.14 8.01
C ALA A 467 -18.68 1.28 7.34
N MET A 468 -17.64 0.98 6.54
CA MET A 468 -16.94 1.98 5.73
C MET A 468 -17.87 2.60 4.68
N ILE A 469 -18.64 1.78 3.94
CA ILE A 469 -19.58 2.27 2.92
C ILE A 469 -20.65 3.17 3.56
N GLN A 470 -21.22 2.75 4.70
CA GLN A 470 -22.22 3.54 5.43
C GLN A 470 -21.63 4.84 5.98
N PHE A 471 -20.41 4.80 6.53
CA PHE A 471 -19.75 6.02 7.01
C PHE A 471 -19.61 7.06 5.90
N GLU A 472 -19.23 6.65 4.68
CA GLU A 472 -19.04 7.56 3.54
C GLU A 472 -20.36 8.17 3.04
N LYS A 473 -21.45 7.40 3.06
CA LYS A 473 -22.80 7.94 2.83
C LYS A 473 -23.21 8.92 3.92
N GLY A 474 -22.86 8.60 5.17
CA GLY A 474 -23.11 9.45 6.32
C GLY A 474 -22.35 10.78 6.27
N ALA A 475 -21.08 10.73 5.87
CA ALA A 475 -20.27 11.92 5.60
C ALA A 475 -20.86 12.77 4.45
N SER A 476 -21.61 12.16 3.53
CA SER A 476 -22.33 12.83 2.44
C SER A 476 -23.73 13.35 2.83
N GLY A 477 -24.15 13.17 4.09
CA GLY A 477 -25.38 13.74 4.64
C GLY A 477 -26.43 12.73 5.13
N ASP A 478 -26.23 11.42 4.96
CA ASP A 478 -27.16 10.41 5.51
C ASP A 478 -26.89 10.16 7.00
N LEU A 479 -27.55 10.94 7.86
CA LEU A 479 -27.35 10.86 9.32
C LEU A 479 -27.69 9.48 9.90
N GLN A 480 -28.59 8.71 9.28
CA GLN A 480 -28.91 7.37 9.76
C GLN A 480 -27.74 6.43 9.49
N ASP A 481 -27.21 6.42 8.25
CA ASP A 481 -26.04 5.62 7.89
C ASP A 481 -24.81 6.04 8.72
N LEU A 482 -24.64 7.33 9.04
CA LEU A 482 -23.57 7.80 9.93
C LEU A 482 -23.69 7.20 11.33
N LEU A 483 -24.88 7.25 11.93
CA LEU A 483 -25.13 6.71 13.27
C LEU A 483 -24.90 5.20 13.32
N GLU A 484 -25.41 4.47 12.33
CA GLU A 484 -25.25 3.02 12.22
C GLU A 484 -23.79 2.63 12.00
N ALA A 485 -23.06 3.36 11.16
CA ALA A 485 -21.64 3.11 10.90
C ALA A 485 -20.79 3.32 12.16
N LEU A 486 -20.95 4.46 12.85
CA LEU A 486 -20.24 4.74 14.09
C LEU A 486 -20.59 3.72 15.18
N SER A 487 -21.87 3.40 15.34
CA SER A 487 -22.31 2.37 16.30
C SER A 487 -21.69 1.00 15.99
N THR A 488 -21.62 0.64 14.71
CA THR A 488 -21.04 -0.64 14.25
C THR A 488 -19.53 -0.69 14.48
N LEU A 489 -18.78 0.35 14.11
CA LEU A 489 -17.34 0.43 14.35
C LEU A 489 -17.01 0.25 15.84
N ARG A 490 -17.77 0.91 16.71
CA ARG A 490 -17.60 0.78 18.17
C ARG A 490 -17.92 -0.63 18.67
N LEU A 491 -19.02 -1.23 18.21
CA LEU A 491 -19.41 -2.60 18.57
C LEU A 491 -18.27 -3.61 18.28
N ILE A 492 -17.58 -3.46 17.15
CA ILE A 492 -16.52 -4.38 16.72
C ILE A 492 -15.13 -4.00 17.24
N GLY A 493 -15.04 -3.11 18.23
CA GLY A 493 -13.77 -2.73 18.89
C GLY A 493 -12.93 -1.70 18.12
N LEU A 494 -13.50 -1.01 17.13
CA LEU A 494 -12.86 0.05 16.36
C LEU A 494 -13.22 1.45 16.90
N GLU A 495 -13.22 1.62 18.23
CA GLU A 495 -13.52 2.88 18.91
C GLU A 495 -12.56 4.00 18.48
N ASP A 496 -11.25 3.73 18.42
CA ASP A 496 -10.23 4.68 17.93
C ASP A 496 -10.56 5.19 16.52
N THR A 497 -10.93 4.26 15.63
CA THR A 497 -11.31 4.62 14.26
C THR A 497 -12.58 5.45 14.23
N ALA A 498 -13.61 5.10 15.02
CA ALA A 498 -14.85 5.84 15.08
C ALA A 498 -14.63 7.30 15.55
N ARG A 499 -13.83 7.50 16.61
CA ARG A 499 -13.51 8.84 17.14
C ARG A 499 -12.70 9.65 16.15
N ARG A 500 -11.62 9.10 15.61
CA ARG A 500 -10.74 9.79 14.66
C ARG A 500 -11.45 10.10 13.34
N ALA A 501 -12.31 9.20 12.86
CA ALA A 501 -13.12 9.44 11.66
C ALA A 501 -14.11 10.57 11.90
N THR A 502 -14.76 10.61 13.07
CA THR A 502 -15.67 11.70 13.45
C THR A 502 -14.93 13.03 13.61
N LEU A 503 -13.76 13.05 14.26
CA LEU A 503 -12.92 14.25 14.38
C LEU A 503 -12.53 14.80 13.01
N ALA A 504 -12.07 13.93 12.10
CA ALA A 504 -11.72 14.34 10.75
C ALA A 504 -12.93 14.84 9.98
N LEU A 505 -14.10 14.22 10.15
CA LEU A 505 -15.34 14.70 9.54
C LEU A 505 -15.70 16.12 10.02
N VAL A 506 -15.54 16.41 11.32
CA VAL A 506 -15.86 17.74 11.87
C VAL A 506 -14.82 18.80 11.51
N LEU A 507 -13.54 18.42 11.45
CA LEU A 507 -12.43 19.35 11.24
C LEU A 507 -12.15 19.63 9.76
N LEU A 508 -12.52 18.71 8.87
CA LEU A 508 -12.26 18.80 7.42
C LEU A 508 -13.54 18.99 6.60
N ALA A 509 -14.72 19.04 7.23
CA ALA A 509 -15.95 19.40 6.55
C ALA A 509 -15.91 20.89 6.15
N ASN A 510 -15.76 21.13 4.85
CA ASN A 510 -16.00 22.41 4.21
C ASN A 510 -17.41 22.45 3.59
#